data_AF-A0A0W0FNE4-F1
#
_entry.id   AF-A0A0W0FNE4-F1
#
_cell.length_a   1.000
_cell.length_b   1.000
_cell.length_c   1.000
_cell.angle_alpha   90.00
_cell.angle_beta   90.00
_cell.angle_gamma   90.00
#
_symmetry.space_group_name_H-M   'P 1'
#
loop_
_entity.id
_entity.type
_entity.pdbx_description
1 polymer ?
#
loop_
_entity_poly.entity_id
_entity_poly.type
_entity_poly.pdbx_seq_one_letter_code
_entity_poly.pdbx_strand_id
1 'polypeptide(L)'
;MSNTFPFESLYSIQGVLLGLFVSVSLMLFLLGFYVLLFGLVVYFLCVRQTSAKRRLHLWWTTMLFVLSFSSAVLNAAEQINTAVLGFQAATTQDFDALINWVTVNSDANKALEIVPTILYLLANCIADMILVYRCFVLWESMRHIFIVAIVVLFSTNAIGFAGFVMAFLDFITEIPEALSQKATVMSTGYFIANAINTFLLTLTIGTENSSLALDLQ
;
A
#
# COMPACT_ATOMS: atom_id res chain seq x y z
N MET A 1 19.91 9.96 -41.12
CA MET A 1 20.42 9.60 -39.78
C MET A 1 19.23 9.30 -38.89
N SER A 2 18.73 8.05 -38.93
CA SER A 2 17.64 7.60 -38.06
C SER A 2 18.26 6.98 -36.81
N ASN A 3 18.02 7.60 -35.65
CA ASN A 3 18.34 7.00 -34.35
C ASN A 3 17.30 5.93 -34.07
N THR A 4 17.46 4.75 -34.68
CA THR A 4 16.72 3.55 -34.33
C THR A 4 17.32 3.01 -33.03
N PHE A 5 16.77 3.47 -31.91
CA PHE A 5 16.94 2.79 -30.63
C PHE A 5 16.42 1.35 -30.79
N PRO A 6 17.25 0.32 -30.49
CA PRO A 6 16.85 -1.06 -30.72
C PRO A 6 15.91 -1.49 -29.60
N PHE A 7 14.60 -1.40 -29.86
CA PHE A 7 13.56 -1.96 -28.99
C PHE A 7 13.74 -3.47 -28.76
N GLU A 8 14.48 -4.19 -29.62
CA GLU A 8 14.83 -5.60 -29.41
C GLU A 8 15.80 -5.84 -28.23
N SER A 9 16.61 -4.85 -27.81
CA SER A 9 17.53 -5.06 -26.68
C SER A 9 16.86 -4.89 -25.32
N LEU A 10 15.69 -4.22 -25.26
CA LEU A 10 14.88 -4.10 -24.03
C LEU A 10 14.14 -5.40 -23.70
N TYR A 11 13.96 -6.28 -24.70
CA TYR A 11 13.28 -7.58 -24.57
C TYR A 11 14.25 -8.77 -24.58
N SER A 12 15.55 -8.54 -24.36
CA SER A 12 16.53 -9.59 -24.11
C SER A 12 16.44 -10.02 -22.63
N ILE A 13 16.77 -11.27 -22.31
CA ILE A 13 16.78 -11.87 -20.96
C ILE A 13 17.42 -10.91 -19.94
N GLN A 14 18.43 -10.16 -20.37
CA GLN A 14 19.14 -9.15 -19.58
C GLN A 14 18.29 -7.93 -19.18
N GLY A 15 17.36 -7.47 -20.01
CA GLY A 15 16.44 -6.37 -19.70
C GLY A 15 15.36 -6.78 -18.70
N VAL A 16 14.82 -7.99 -18.84
CA VAL A 16 13.88 -8.58 -17.87
C VAL A 16 14.59 -8.80 -16.53
N LEU A 17 15.81 -9.36 -16.54
CA LEU A 17 16.60 -9.56 -15.33
C LEU A 17 16.95 -8.25 -14.63
N LEU A 18 17.33 -7.22 -15.39
CA LEU A 18 17.71 -5.93 -14.86
C LEU A 18 16.50 -5.20 -14.26
N GLY A 19 15.36 -5.18 -14.98
CA GLY A 19 14.13 -4.56 -14.47
C GLY A 19 13.66 -5.21 -13.17
N LEU A 20 13.76 -6.53 -13.09
CA LEU A 20 13.36 -7.29 -11.92
C LEU A 20 14.33 -7.11 -10.75
N PHE A 21 15.64 -7.17 -11.02
CA PHE A 21 16.67 -6.91 -10.01
C PHE A 21 16.56 -5.50 -9.42
N VAL A 22 16.35 -4.49 -10.28
CA VAL A 22 16.18 -3.10 -9.86
C VAL A 22 14.88 -2.94 -9.05
N SER A 23 13.76 -3.51 -9.51
CA SER A 23 12.47 -3.42 -8.82
C SER A 23 12.51 -4.07 -7.42
N VAL A 24 12.99 -5.30 -7.33
CA VAL A 24 13.09 -6.04 -6.05
C VAL A 24 14.08 -5.38 -5.10
N SER A 25 15.24 -4.94 -5.60
CA SER A 25 16.23 -4.23 -4.78
C SER A 25 15.67 -2.91 -4.25
N LEU A 26 14.96 -2.14 -5.08
CA LEU A 26 14.33 -0.89 -4.67
C LEU A 26 13.24 -1.13 -3.63
N MET A 27 12.40 -2.16 -3.83
CA MET A 27 11.35 -2.54 -2.88
C MET A 27 11.93 -2.92 -1.51
N LEU A 28 12.97 -3.77 -1.49
CA LEU A 28 13.64 -4.18 -0.25
C LEU A 28 14.36 -3.00 0.42
N PHE A 29 14.98 -2.12 -0.36
CA PHE A 29 15.63 -0.91 0.16
C PHE A 29 14.64 0.03 0.83
N LEU A 30 13.53 0.34 0.16
CA LEU A 30 12.45 1.17 0.70
C LEU A 30 11.81 0.54 1.93
N LEU A 31 11.61 -0.80 1.91
CA LEU A 31 11.11 -1.55 3.05
C LEU A 31 12.06 -1.43 4.25
N GLY A 32 13.38 -1.57 4.04
CA GLY A 32 14.39 -1.39 5.07
C GLY A 32 14.36 0.02 5.67
N PHE A 33 14.25 1.04 4.83
CA PHE A 33 14.12 2.43 5.29
C PHE A 33 12.84 2.65 6.11
N TYR A 34 11.72 2.05 5.70
CA TYR A 34 10.45 2.10 6.43
C TYR A 34 10.55 1.46 7.82
N VAL A 35 11.23 0.30 7.94
CA VAL A 35 11.49 -0.36 9.23
C VAL A 35 12.34 0.52 10.14
N LEU A 36 13.38 1.17 9.61
CA LEU A 36 14.24 2.08 10.37
C LEU A 36 13.48 3.32 10.87
N LEU A 37 12.67 3.94 10.02
CA LEU A 37 11.79 5.05 10.37
C LEU A 37 10.83 4.68 11.50
N PHE A 38 10.19 3.51 11.38
CA PHE A 38 9.30 3.01 12.42
C PHE A 38 10.04 2.76 13.73
N GLY A 39 11.21 2.13 13.68
CA GLY A 39 12.06 1.94 14.85
C GLY A 39 12.44 3.26 15.53
N LEU A 40 12.74 4.30 14.75
CA LEU A 40 13.07 5.64 15.25
C LEU A 40 11.87 6.33 15.90
N VAL A 41 10.68 6.19 15.30
CA VAL A 41 9.42 6.69 15.86
C VAL A 41 9.09 5.99 17.17
N VAL A 42 9.20 4.66 17.24
CA VAL A 42 9.00 3.88 18.48
C VAL A 42 10.03 4.25 19.53
N TYR A 43 11.31 4.37 19.18
CA TYR A 43 12.37 4.80 20.09
C TYR A 43 12.06 6.16 20.72
N PHE A 44 11.72 7.16 19.90
CA PHE A 44 11.35 8.50 20.38
C PHE A 44 10.07 8.47 21.25
N LEU A 45 9.09 7.66 20.87
CA LEU A 45 7.86 7.39 21.62
C LEU A 45 8.07 6.46 22.83
N CYS A 46 9.25 5.90 23.08
CA CYS A 46 9.56 5.14 24.29
C CYS A 46 10.38 5.99 25.28
N VAL A 47 11.25 6.87 24.76
CA VAL A 47 12.15 7.72 25.57
C VAL A 47 11.43 8.84 26.32
N ARG A 48 10.33 9.41 25.80
CA ARG A 48 9.54 10.43 26.53
C ARG A 48 8.60 9.77 27.56
N GLN A 49 8.18 10.45 28.63
CA GLN A 49 7.45 9.83 29.76
C GLN A 49 6.00 9.37 29.45
N THR A 50 5.52 8.33 30.15
CA THR A 50 4.35 7.48 29.86
C THR A 50 3.01 8.07 30.29
N SER A 51 2.12 8.34 29.32
CA SER A 51 0.69 8.60 29.55
C SER A 51 -0.18 7.55 28.84
N ALA A 52 -1.35 7.24 29.40
CA ALA A 52 -2.26 6.22 28.86
C ALA A 52 -2.72 6.53 27.41
N LYS A 53 -2.94 7.81 27.09
CA LYS A 53 -3.28 8.28 25.74
C LYS A 53 -2.17 7.95 24.72
N ARG A 54 -0.89 7.97 25.15
CA ARG A 54 0.24 7.63 24.26
C ARG A 54 0.42 6.13 24.06
N ARG A 55 0.09 5.29 25.05
CA ARG A 55 0.07 3.82 24.88
C ARG A 55 -0.90 3.41 23.78
N LEU A 56 -2.08 4.01 23.75
CA LEU A 56 -3.07 3.76 22.70
C LEU A 56 -2.52 4.19 21.33
N HIS A 57 -1.95 5.39 21.23
CA HIS A 57 -1.32 5.83 19.99
C HIS A 57 -0.21 4.87 19.50
N LEU A 58 0.64 4.39 20.40
CA LEU A 58 1.68 3.39 20.11
C LEU A 58 1.10 2.07 19.60
N TRP A 59 0.02 1.58 20.21
CA TRP A 59 -0.68 0.38 19.75
C TRP A 59 -1.22 0.55 18.32
N TRP A 60 -1.89 1.66 18.05
CA TRP A 60 -2.43 1.97 16.72
C TRP A 60 -1.33 2.07 15.66
N THR A 61 -0.22 2.76 15.96
CA THR A 61 0.92 2.88 15.03
C THR A 61 1.64 1.55 14.83
N THR A 62 1.76 0.73 15.87
CA THR A 62 2.40 -0.59 15.78
C THR A 62 1.56 -1.56 14.97
N MET A 63 0.24 -1.58 15.18
CA MET A 63 -0.68 -2.38 14.39
C MET A 63 -0.62 -1.97 12.91
N LEU A 64 -0.70 -0.67 12.63
CA LEU A 64 -0.57 -0.15 11.26
C LEU A 64 0.73 -0.60 10.60
N PHE A 65 1.84 -0.51 11.32
CA PHE A 65 3.14 -0.94 10.82
C PHE A 65 3.17 -2.44 10.50
N VAL A 66 2.71 -3.28 11.42
CA VAL A 66 2.70 -4.75 11.22
C VAL A 66 1.82 -5.11 10.02
N LEU A 67 0.62 -4.54 9.92
CA LEU A 67 -0.31 -4.79 8.81
C LEU A 67 0.28 -4.36 7.46
N SER A 68 0.83 -3.14 7.38
CA SER A 68 1.47 -2.63 6.16
C SER A 68 2.73 -3.42 5.79
N PHE A 69 3.55 -3.76 6.78
CA PHE A 69 4.77 -4.54 6.58
C PHE A 69 4.45 -5.95 6.08
N SER A 70 3.49 -6.63 6.70
CA SER A 70 3.04 -7.96 6.26
C SER A 70 2.47 -7.93 4.84
N SER A 71 1.66 -6.92 4.50
CA SER A 71 1.16 -6.72 3.14
C SER A 71 2.30 -6.55 2.13
N ALA A 72 3.27 -5.68 2.43
CA ALA A 72 4.41 -5.42 1.56
C ALA A 72 5.29 -6.67 1.36
N VAL A 73 5.53 -7.45 2.43
CA VAL A 73 6.32 -8.69 2.36
C VAL A 73 5.61 -9.75 1.51
N LEU A 74 4.29 -9.89 1.63
CA LEU A 74 3.53 -10.84 0.82
C LEU A 74 3.54 -10.46 -0.67
N ASN A 75 3.33 -9.18 -0.99
CA ASN A 75 3.45 -8.69 -2.37
C ASN A 75 4.88 -8.84 -2.93
N ALA A 76 5.91 -8.67 -2.09
CA ALA A 76 7.29 -8.91 -2.50
C ALA A 76 7.52 -10.39 -2.78
N ALA A 77 6.99 -11.27 -1.93
CA ALA A 77 7.11 -12.73 -2.09
C ALA A 77 6.41 -13.22 -3.37
N GLU A 78 5.24 -12.68 -3.70
CA GLU A 78 4.54 -12.98 -4.96
C GLU A 78 5.37 -12.56 -6.18
N GLN A 79 5.90 -11.32 -6.17
CA GLN A 79 6.75 -10.82 -7.25
C GLN A 79 8.04 -11.64 -7.40
N ILE A 80 8.68 -12.02 -6.29
CA ILE A 80 9.89 -12.85 -6.30
C ILE A 80 9.58 -14.25 -6.83
N ASN A 81 8.49 -14.89 -6.43
CA ASN A 81 8.12 -16.21 -6.96
C ASN A 81 7.84 -16.16 -8.46
N THR A 82 7.07 -15.17 -8.90
CA THR A 82 6.78 -14.96 -10.33
C THR A 82 8.06 -14.71 -11.13
N ALA A 83 8.98 -13.93 -10.55
CA ALA A 83 10.28 -13.67 -11.14
C ALA A 83 11.18 -14.90 -11.28
N VAL A 84 11.27 -15.70 -10.22
CA VAL A 84 12.08 -16.92 -10.19
C VAL A 84 11.55 -17.91 -11.21
N LEU A 85 10.23 -18.10 -11.29
CA LEU A 85 9.60 -18.96 -12.28
C LEU A 85 9.78 -18.41 -13.70
N GLY A 86 9.70 -17.09 -13.89
CA GLY A 86 9.96 -16.45 -15.18
C GLY A 86 11.41 -16.62 -15.65
N PHE A 87 12.37 -16.47 -14.74
CA PHE A 87 13.78 -16.71 -15.03
C PHE A 87 14.08 -18.18 -15.33
N GLN A 88 13.45 -19.09 -14.57
CA GLN A 88 13.56 -20.52 -14.80
C GLN A 88 13.00 -20.89 -16.17
N ALA A 89 11.80 -20.42 -16.52
CA ALA A 89 11.19 -20.65 -17.83
C ALA A 89 12.03 -20.09 -18.99
N ALA A 90 12.62 -18.90 -18.82
CA ALA A 90 13.53 -18.32 -19.80
C ALA A 90 14.82 -19.12 -19.98
N THR A 91 15.30 -19.78 -18.92
CA THR A 91 16.55 -20.57 -18.93
C THR A 91 16.32 -22.00 -19.44
N THR A 92 15.22 -22.64 -19.07
CA THR A 92 14.91 -24.04 -19.43
C THR A 92 14.03 -24.17 -20.66
N GLN A 93 13.51 -23.06 -21.21
CA GLN A 93 12.47 -23.02 -22.25
C GLN A 93 11.19 -23.79 -21.90
N ASP A 94 11.03 -24.14 -20.62
CA ASP A 94 9.86 -24.82 -20.10
C ASP A 94 8.96 -23.81 -19.39
N PHE A 95 7.90 -23.42 -20.09
CA PHE A 95 6.95 -22.43 -19.58
C PHE A 95 5.83 -23.06 -18.74
N ASP A 96 5.75 -24.39 -18.64
CA ASP A 96 4.63 -25.05 -17.95
C ASP A 96 4.57 -24.67 -16.46
N ALA A 97 5.71 -24.48 -15.80
CA ALA A 97 5.73 -24.07 -14.38
C ALA A 97 5.23 -22.63 -14.17
N LEU A 98 5.60 -21.71 -15.07
CA LEU A 98 5.14 -20.31 -15.03
C LEU A 98 3.68 -20.19 -15.45
N ILE A 99 3.29 -20.90 -16.51
CA ILE A 99 1.91 -20.95 -16.98
C ILE A 99 1.05 -21.57 -15.89
N ASN A 100 1.43 -22.69 -15.27
CA ASN A 100 0.68 -23.23 -14.13
C ASN A 100 0.62 -22.25 -12.96
N TRP A 101 1.69 -21.54 -12.61
CA TRP A 101 1.62 -20.54 -11.55
C TRP A 101 0.62 -19.40 -11.83
N VAL A 102 0.57 -18.94 -13.08
CA VAL A 102 -0.28 -17.82 -13.52
C VAL A 102 -1.70 -18.25 -13.88
N THR A 103 -1.90 -19.47 -14.39
CA THR A 103 -3.19 -19.98 -14.91
C THR A 103 -3.84 -21.04 -14.03
N VAL A 104 -3.08 -21.80 -13.25
CA VAL A 104 -3.66 -22.73 -12.26
C VAL A 104 -3.99 -21.94 -11.01
N ASN A 105 -5.30 -21.72 -10.87
CA ASN A 105 -6.01 -21.18 -9.71
C ASN A 105 -5.89 -22.08 -8.48
N SER A 106 -4.67 -22.40 -8.06
CA SER A 106 -4.48 -23.02 -6.75
C SER A 106 -4.90 -22.03 -5.67
N ASP A 107 -5.62 -22.52 -4.66
CA ASP A 107 -6.13 -21.70 -3.56
C ASP A 107 -5.01 -20.87 -2.88
N ALA A 108 -3.78 -21.38 -2.90
CA ALA A 108 -2.60 -20.72 -2.37
C ALA A 108 -2.18 -19.46 -3.16
N ASN A 109 -2.23 -19.51 -4.50
CA ASN A 109 -1.83 -18.39 -5.35
C ASN A 109 -2.83 -17.25 -5.23
N LYS A 110 -4.13 -17.57 -5.29
CA LYS A 110 -5.19 -16.59 -5.07
C LYS A 110 -5.16 -15.99 -3.66
N ALA A 111 -4.84 -16.80 -2.64
CA ALA A 111 -4.70 -16.30 -1.27
C ALA A 111 -3.53 -15.30 -1.14
N LEU A 112 -2.41 -15.54 -1.84
CA LEU A 112 -1.26 -14.63 -1.84
C LEU A 112 -1.56 -13.27 -2.47
N GLU A 113 -2.55 -13.18 -3.36
CA GLU A 113 -3.01 -11.92 -3.96
C GLU A 113 -4.02 -11.16 -3.05
N ILE A 114 -4.94 -11.90 -2.42
CA ILE A 114 -6.06 -11.29 -1.66
C ILE A 114 -5.62 -10.86 -0.25
N VAL A 115 -4.82 -11.67 0.44
CA VAL A 115 -4.36 -11.38 1.80
C VAL A 115 -3.64 -10.03 1.92
N PRO A 116 -2.65 -9.68 1.09
CA PRO A 116 -2.00 -8.37 1.17
C PRO A 116 -2.97 -7.21 0.93
N THR A 117 -3.96 -7.39 0.05
CA THR A 117 -5.03 -6.41 -0.20
C THR A 117 -5.88 -6.17 1.05
N ILE A 118 -6.26 -7.22 1.77
CA ILE A 118 -7.00 -7.12 3.05
C ILE A 118 -6.17 -6.39 4.10
N LEU A 119 -4.92 -6.79 4.26
CA LEU A 119 -4.02 -6.20 5.25
C LEU A 119 -3.81 -4.71 4.99
N TYR A 120 -3.70 -4.32 3.71
CA TYR A 120 -3.56 -2.92 3.32
C TYR A 120 -4.84 -2.12 3.60
N LEU A 121 -6.02 -2.67 3.31
CA LEU A 121 -7.31 -2.05 3.63
C LEU A 121 -7.46 -1.80 5.13
N LEU A 122 -7.12 -2.80 5.95
CA LEU A 122 -7.15 -2.68 7.41
C LEU A 122 -6.14 -1.64 7.90
N ALA A 123 -4.93 -1.61 7.32
CA ALA A 123 -3.94 -0.59 7.64
C ALA A 123 -4.44 0.83 7.32
N ASN A 124 -5.10 1.02 6.17
CA ASN A 124 -5.69 2.30 5.79
C ASN A 124 -6.85 2.71 6.70
N CYS A 125 -7.76 1.81 7.05
CA CYS A 125 -8.81 2.09 8.03
C CYS A 125 -8.22 2.55 9.39
N ILE A 126 -7.11 1.95 9.80
CA ILE A 126 -6.40 2.31 11.02
C ILE A 126 -5.74 3.69 10.88
N ALA A 127 -5.15 3.99 9.72
CA ALA A 127 -4.56 5.29 9.41
C ALA A 127 -5.61 6.41 9.48
N ASP A 128 -6.76 6.18 8.85
CA ASP A 128 -7.86 7.14 8.80
C ASP A 128 -8.46 7.37 10.19
N MET A 129 -8.62 6.33 11.00
CA MET A 129 -9.05 6.47 12.40
C MET A 129 -8.08 7.32 13.23
N ILE A 130 -6.77 7.16 13.03
CA ILE A 130 -5.75 8.00 13.70
C ILE A 130 -5.87 9.45 13.25
N LEU A 131 -6.06 9.70 11.94
CA LEU A 131 -6.23 11.05 11.38
C LEU A 131 -7.48 11.72 11.93
N VAL A 132 -8.63 11.04 11.88
CA VAL A 132 -9.90 11.56 12.41
C VAL A 132 -9.80 11.85 13.90
N TYR A 133 -9.17 10.96 14.69
CA TYR A 133 -8.96 11.20 16.11
C TYR A 133 -8.10 12.46 16.36
N ARG A 134 -7.02 12.65 15.58
CA ARG A 134 -6.18 13.85 15.69
C ARG A 134 -6.95 15.10 15.27
N CYS A 135 -7.68 15.06 14.15
CA CYS A 135 -8.53 16.17 13.71
C CYS A 135 -9.60 16.53 14.74
N PHE A 136 -10.23 15.54 15.37
CA PHE A 136 -11.25 15.75 16.40
C PHE A 136 -10.68 16.47 17.64
N VAL A 137 -9.47 16.11 18.06
CA VAL A 137 -8.82 16.72 19.24
C VAL A 137 -8.29 18.12 18.94
N LEU A 138 -7.85 18.40 17.71
CA LEU A 138 -7.26 19.69 17.33
C LEU A 138 -8.30 20.75 16.95
N TRP A 139 -9.37 20.36 16.26
CA TRP A 139 -10.35 21.31 15.71
C TRP A 139 -11.66 21.29 16.50
N GLU A 140 -11.68 21.95 17.66
CA GLU A 140 -12.96 22.33 18.29
C GLU A 140 -13.66 23.48 17.52
N SER A 141 -12.90 24.27 16.74
CA SER A 141 -13.39 25.53 16.13
C SER A 141 -13.89 25.43 14.67
N MET A 142 -13.30 24.58 13.80
CA MET A 142 -13.63 24.54 12.34
C MET A 142 -14.44 23.31 11.92
N ARG A 143 -15.72 23.26 12.34
CA ARG A 143 -16.63 22.14 12.08
C ARG A 143 -16.77 21.76 10.59
N HIS A 144 -16.66 22.70 9.65
CA HIS A 144 -16.85 22.41 8.22
C HIS A 144 -15.70 21.63 7.58
N ILE A 145 -14.44 21.96 7.87
CA ILE A 145 -13.28 21.24 7.33
C ILE A 145 -13.27 19.81 7.86
N PHE A 146 -13.62 19.62 9.14
CA PHE A 146 -13.76 18.31 9.76
C PHE A 146 -14.83 17.44 9.09
N ILE A 147 -16.00 18.00 8.75
CA ILE A 147 -17.07 17.27 8.06
C ILE A 147 -16.60 16.85 6.65
N VAL A 148 -15.95 17.76 5.90
CA VAL A 148 -15.42 17.45 4.56
C VAL A 148 -14.38 16.33 4.64
N ALA A 149 -13.47 16.37 5.62
CA ALA A 149 -12.46 15.34 5.83
C ALA A 149 -13.09 13.97 6.09
N ILE A 150 -14.11 13.89 6.97
CA ILE A 150 -14.83 12.64 7.24
C ILE A 150 -15.51 12.10 5.98
N VAL A 151 -16.20 12.95 5.22
CA VAL A 151 -16.90 12.53 4.00
C VAL A 151 -15.93 11.97 2.97
N VAL A 152 -14.78 12.62 2.79
CA VAL A 152 -13.74 12.17 1.84
C VAL A 152 -13.09 10.86 2.27
N LEU A 153 -12.74 10.71 3.55
CA LEU A 153 -12.17 9.47 4.10
C LEU A 153 -13.18 8.31 4.02
N PHE A 154 -14.44 8.56 4.37
CA PHE A 154 -15.49 7.56 4.29
C PHE A 154 -15.74 7.12 2.84
N SER A 155 -15.80 8.07 1.91
CA SER A 155 -15.98 7.77 0.48
C SER A 155 -14.82 6.95 -0.07
N THR A 156 -13.60 7.27 0.34
CA THR A 156 -12.39 6.57 -0.10
C THR A 156 -12.38 5.14 0.46
N ASN A 157 -12.69 4.95 1.74
CA ASN A 157 -12.83 3.61 2.33
C ASN A 157 -13.98 2.78 1.74
N ALA A 158 -15.09 3.40 1.37
CA ALA A 158 -16.19 2.71 0.68
C ALA A 158 -15.76 2.18 -0.70
N ILE A 159 -14.97 2.97 -1.44
CA ILE A 159 -14.39 2.54 -2.73
C ILE A 159 -13.39 1.39 -2.52
N GLY A 160 -12.53 1.48 -1.50
CA GLY A 160 -11.60 0.40 -1.15
C GLY A 160 -12.33 -0.89 -0.78
N PHE A 161 -13.41 -0.80 0.01
CA PHE A 161 -14.25 -1.94 0.37
C PHE A 161 -14.96 -2.56 -0.84
N ALA A 162 -15.47 -1.74 -1.76
CA ALA A 162 -16.04 -2.23 -3.01
C ALA A 162 -14.99 -2.97 -3.87
N GLY A 163 -13.75 -2.46 -3.92
CA GLY A 163 -12.61 -3.13 -4.53
C GLY A 163 -12.35 -4.52 -3.93
N PHE A 164 -12.39 -4.62 -2.60
CA PHE A 164 -12.26 -5.90 -1.90
C PHE A 164 -13.38 -6.88 -2.23
N VAL A 165 -14.64 -6.43 -2.21
CA VAL A 165 -15.78 -7.30 -2.54
C VAL A 165 -15.64 -7.86 -3.95
N MET A 166 -15.17 -7.06 -4.91
CA MET A 166 -14.92 -7.54 -6.26
C MET A 166 -13.80 -8.59 -6.32
N ALA A 167 -12.68 -8.37 -5.63
CA ALA A 167 -11.59 -9.35 -5.54
C ALA A 167 -12.03 -10.66 -4.86
N PHE A 168 -12.89 -10.56 -3.84
CA PHE A 168 -13.44 -11.72 -3.16
C PHE A 168 -14.46 -12.48 -4.03
N LEU A 169 -15.26 -11.76 -4.83
CA LEU A 169 -16.16 -12.40 -5.79
C LEU A 169 -15.38 -13.11 -6.89
N ASP A 170 -14.27 -12.54 -7.35
CA ASP A 170 -13.38 -13.19 -8.31
C ASP A 170 -12.77 -14.49 -7.73
N PHE A 171 -12.40 -14.47 -6.45
CA PHE A 171 -11.93 -15.65 -5.74
C PHE A 171 -12.93 -16.82 -5.76
N ILE A 172 -14.21 -16.54 -5.44
CA ILE A 172 -15.24 -17.57 -5.29
C ILE A 172 -15.82 -18.02 -6.64
N THR A 173 -15.95 -17.10 -7.60
CA THR A 173 -16.77 -17.31 -8.80
C THR A 173 -16.06 -17.15 -10.13
N GLU A 174 -14.80 -16.69 -10.16
CA GLU A 174 -14.04 -16.36 -11.37
C GLU A 174 -14.85 -15.42 -12.29
N ILE A 175 -14.79 -14.13 -12.00
CA ILE A 175 -15.59 -13.13 -12.73
C ILE A 175 -14.99 -12.89 -14.13
N PRO A 176 -15.79 -12.40 -15.10
CA PRO A 176 -15.28 -12.11 -16.44
C PRO A 176 -14.09 -11.14 -16.42
N GLU A 177 -13.06 -11.38 -17.24
CA GLU A 177 -11.83 -10.58 -17.30
C GLU A 177 -12.10 -9.07 -17.45
N ALA A 178 -13.11 -8.68 -18.22
CA ALA A 178 -13.50 -7.28 -18.40
C ALA A 178 -13.99 -6.60 -17.10
N LEU A 179 -14.56 -7.38 -16.17
CA LEU A 179 -15.00 -6.91 -14.87
C LEU A 179 -13.83 -6.87 -13.89
N SER A 180 -12.94 -7.87 -13.94
CA SER A 180 -11.68 -7.88 -13.16
C SER A 180 -10.81 -6.67 -13.50
N GLN A 181 -10.63 -6.35 -14.80
CA GLN A 181 -9.86 -5.18 -15.23
C GLN A 181 -10.45 -3.85 -14.71
N LYS A 182 -11.79 -3.73 -14.69
CA LYS A 182 -12.46 -2.54 -14.10
C LYS A 182 -12.22 -2.46 -12.59
N ALA A 183 -12.23 -3.59 -11.89
CA ALA A 183 -11.93 -3.65 -10.46
C ALA A 183 -10.48 -3.22 -10.16
N THR A 184 -9.52 -3.64 -10.99
CA THR A 184 -8.11 -3.22 -10.87
C THR A 184 -7.97 -1.70 -11.04
N VAL A 185 -8.56 -1.11 -12.08
CA VAL A 185 -8.52 0.34 -12.31
C VAL A 185 -9.14 1.12 -11.14
N MET A 186 -10.26 0.62 -10.60
CA MET A 186 -10.92 1.21 -9.44
C MET A 186 -10.04 1.13 -8.19
N SER A 187 -9.38 -0.01 -7.97
CA SER A 187 -8.44 -0.23 -6.86
C SER A 187 -7.24 0.71 -6.97
N THR A 188 -6.61 0.81 -8.14
CA THR A 188 -5.51 1.76 -8.40
C THR A 188 -5.93 3.20 -8.12
N GLY A 189 -7.13 3.60 -8.57
CA GLY A 189 -7.70 4.92 -8.28
C GLY A 189 -7.87 5.17 -6.78
N TYR A 190 -8.31 4.15 -6.04
CA TYR A 190 -8.41 4.20 -4.57
C TYR A 190 -7.04 4.43 -3.91
N PHE A 191 -6.01 3.66 -4.29
CA PHE A 191 -4.67 3.83 -3.70
C PHE A 191 -4.13 5.25 -3.89
N ILE A 192 -4.28 5.81 -5.11
CA ILE A 192 -3.84 7.16 -5.44
C ILE A 192 -4.63 8.20 -4.64
N ALA A 193 -5.96 8.11 -4.64
CA ALA A 193 -6.82 9.03 -3.91
C ALA A 193 -6.53 8.99 -2.41
N ASN A 194 -6.33 7.80 -1.84
CA ASN A 194 -6.05 7.64 -0.43
C ASN A 194 -4.71 8.26 -0.02
N ALA A 195 -3.67 8.08 -0.85
CA ALA A 195 -2.37 8.69 -0.64
C ALA A 195 -2.46 10.23 -0.68
N ILE A 196 -3.18 10.78 -1.65
CA ILE A 196 -3.40 12.23 -1.78
C ILE A 196 -4.17 12.78 -0.57
N ASN A 197 -5.27 12.13 -0.19
CA ASN A 197 -6.11 12.56 0.94
C ASN A 197 -5.34 12.54 2.26
N THR A 198 -4.60 11.47 2.51
CA THR A 198 -3.73 11.34 3.69
C THR A 198 -2.66 12.43 3.73
N PHE A 199 -2.04 12.72 2.57
CA PHE A 199 -1.02 13.77 2.46
C PHE A 199 -1.60 15.16 2.72
N LEU A 200 -2.71 15.51 2.06
CA LEU A 200 -3.36 16.83 2.20
C LEU A 200 -3.85 17.08 3.62
N LEU A 201 -4.44 16.06 4.27
CA LEU A 201 -4.90 16.15 5.67
C LEU A 201 -3.72 16.31 6.63
N THR A 202 -2.63 15.57 6.39
CA THR A 202 -1.43 15.72 7.21
C THR A 202 -0.80 17.11 7.06
N LEU A 203 -0.78 17.66 5.83
CA LEU A 203 -0.26 18.99 5.55
C LEU A 203 -1.10 20.08 6.24
N THR A 204 -2.43 20.01 6.14
CA THR A 204 -3.33 20.99 6.77
C THR A 204 -3.20 20.99 8.29
N ILE A 205 -3.07 19.82 8.92
CA ILE A 205 -2.79 19.72 10.36
C ILE A 205 -1.41 20.32 10.70
N GLY A 206 -0.41 20.13 9.84
CA GLY A 206 0.93 20.67 10.02
C GLY A 206 0.96 22.21 9.98
N THR A 207 0.28 22.80 9.01
CA THR A 207 0.25 24.26 8.81
C THR A 207 -0.48 25.01 9.92
N GLU A 208 -1.53 24.43 10.49
CA GLU A 208 -2.24 25.08 11.60
C GLU A 208 -1.40 25.10 12.89
N ASN A 209 -0.73 24.00 13.22
CA ASN A 209 0.15 23.94 14.38
C ASN A 209 1.28 24.98 14.31
N SER A 210 1.78 25.31 13.12
CA SER A 210 2.74 26.40 12.95
C SER A 210 2.13 27.79 13.09
N SER A 211 0.86 27.99 12.71
CA SER A 211 0.19 29.29 12.87
C SER A 211 -0.11 29.62 14.33
N LEU A 212 -0.60 28.64 15.10
CA LEU A 212 -0.86 28.81 16.53
C LEU A 212 0.41 29.01 17.36
N ALA A 213 1.55 28.49 16.88
CA ALA A 213 2.85 28.72 17.52
C ALA A 213 3.39 30.14 17.27
N LEU A 214 3.01 30.78 16.16
CA LEU A 214 3.39 32.16 15.81
C LEU A 214 2.50 33.19 16.51
N ASP A 215 1.23 32.89 16.74
CA ASP A 215 0.31 33.77 17.48
C ASP A 215 0.56 33.80 19.01
N LEU A 216 1.42 32.90 19.52
CA LEU A 216 1.81 32.80 20.93
C LEU A 216 3.19 33.43 21.24
N GLN A 217 3.84 34.08 20.27
CA GLN A 217 5.07 34.89 20.45
C GLN A 217 4.77 36.38 20.35
#